data_AF-A0A7K3Z557-F1
#
_entry.id   AF-A0A7K3Z557-F1
#
_cell.length_a   1.000
_cell.length_b   1.000
_cell.length_c   1.000
_cell.angle_alpha   90.00
_cell.angle_beta   90.00
_cell.angle_gamma   90.00
#
_symmetry.space_group_name_H-M   'P 1'
#
loop_
_entity.id
_entity.type
_entity.pdbx_description
1 polymer ?
#
loop_
_entity_poly.entity_id
_entity_poly.type
_entity_poly.pdbx_seq_one_letter_code
_entity_poly.pdbx_strand_id
1 'polypeptide(L)' 'MERNGAMSYLKELLGTDIGISPDSVSIEPQQDRVVKIRIKTQDRVSIRDIAKKRGLKVSEEGESVVIYEP' A
#
# COMPACT_ATOMS: atom_id res chain seq x y z
N MET A 1 21.22 -2.52 -1.40
CA MET A 1 20.49 -1.64 -0.44
C MET A 1 19.12 -2.32 -0.25
N GLU A 2 18.00 -1.63 -0.02
CA GLU A 2 16.69 -1.97 -0.65
C GLU A 2 15.51 -2.54 0.16
N ARG A 3 15.64 -3.10 1.38
CA ARG A 3 14.41 -3.51 2.13
C ARG A 3 13.62 -2.35 2.76
N ASN A 4 14.31 -1.35 3.30
CA ASN A 4 13.69 -0.14 3.85
C ASN A 4 13.26 0.87 2.76
N GLY A 5 13.78 0.73 1.53
CA GLY A 5 13.51 1.63 0.42
C GLY A 5 12.09 1.49 -0.12
N ALA A 6 11.67 0.26 -0.44
CA ALA A 6 10.31 -0.03 -0.90
C ALA A 6 9.26 0.38 0.15
N MET A 7 9.54 0.08 1.42
CA MET A 7 8.66 0.39 2.54
C MET A 7 8.51 1.90 2.77
N SER A 8 9.61 2.66 2.68
CA SER A 8 9.56 4.13 2.79
C SER A 8 8.90 4.74 1.56
N TYR A 9 9.23 4.27 0.35
CA TYR A 9 8.64 4.74 -0.90
C TYR A 9 7.11 4.58 -0.89
N LEU A 10 6.61 3.43 -0.44
CA LEU A 10 5.16 3.20 -0.37
C LEU A 10 4.50 4.03 0.72
N LYS A 11 5.09 4.18 1.91
CA LYS A 11 4.56 5.07 2.95
C LYS A 11 4.53 6.52 2.48
N GLU A 12 5.56 6.97 1.77
CA GLU A 12 5.66 8.31 1.22
C GLU A 12 4.65 8.53 0.09
N LEU A 13 4.48 7.56 -0.81
CA LEU A 13 3.44 7.57 -1.85
C LEU A 13 2.04 7.66 -1.22
N LEU A 14 1.73 6.80 -0.24
CA LEU A 14 0.43 6.76 0.41
C LEU A 14 0.15 8.02 1.25
N GLY A 15 1.18 8.57 1.91
CA GLY A 15 1.07 9.80 2.69
C GLY A 15 0.91 11.04 1.83
N THR A 16 1.62 11.11 0.69
CA THR A 16 1.67 12.30 -0.17
C THR A 16 0.52 12.35 -1.18
N ASP A 17 0.22 11.23 -1.85
CA ASP A 17 -0.85 11.19 -2.87
C ASP A 17 -2.24 10.97 -2.24
N ILE A 18 -2.32 10.26 -1.11
CA ILE A 18 -3.60 9.73 -0.59
C ILE A 18 -3.97 10.28 0.79
N GLY A 19 -3.07 11.06 1.40
CA GLY A 19 -3.31 11.66 2.73
C GLY A 19 -3.53 10.63 3.82
N ILE A 20 -3.09 9.39 3.61
CA ILE A 20 -3.27 8.32 4.60
C ILE A 20 -2.13 8.38 5.61
N SER A 21 -2.50 8.44 6.89
CA SER A 21 -1.52 8.36 7.97
C SER A 21 -0.70 7.08 7.85
N PRO A 22 0.64 7.16 7.86
CA PRO A 22 1.52 6.01 7.73
C PRO A 22 1.35 4.99 8.87
N ASP A 23 0.75 5.37 9.99
CA ASP A 23 0.34 4.49 11.09
C ASP A 23 -0.87 3.59 10.74
N SER A 24 -1.73 4.01 9.81
CA SER A 24 -2.87 3.22 9.33
C SER A 24 -2.48 2.16 8.30
N VAL A 25 -1.18 2.06 7.99
CA VAL A 25 -0.59 1.20 6.97
C VAL A 25 0.24 0.11 7.65
N SER A 26 -0.23 -1.13 7.57
CA SER A 26 0.48 -2.31 8.05
C SER A 26 1.14 -3.02 6.88
N ILE A 27 2.48 -3.08 6.89
CA ILE A 27 3.26 -3.65 5.80
C ILE A 27 3.78 -5.01 6.24
N GLU A 28 3.30 -6.05 5.58
CA GLU A 28 3.70 -7.43 5.83
C GLU A 28 4.71 -7.88 4.75
N PRO A 29 5.96 -8.18 5.11
CA PRO A 29 6.92 -8.73 4.17
C PRO A 29 6.57 -10.19 3.87
N GLN A 30 6.20 -10.53 2.63
CA GLN A 30 6.19 -11.95 2.22
C GLN A 30 7.58 -12.40 1.79
N GLN A 31 7.87 -13.69 1.98
CA GLN A 31 9.17 -14.32 1.71
C GLN A 31 9.61 -14.23 0.22
N ASP A 32 8.73 -13.79 -0.69
CA ASP A 32 8.89 -13.94 -2.14
C ASP A 32 9.02 -12.61 -2.90
N ARG A 33 9.66 -11.59 -2.31
CA ARG A 33 9.82 -10.22 -2.88
C ARG A 33 8.52 -9.43 -3.05
N VAL A 34 7.37 -10.03 -2.77
CA VAL A 34 6.08 -9.36 -2.77
C VAL A 34 5.88 -8.64 -1.43
N VAL A 35 5.78 -7.31 -1.47
CA VAL A 35 5.43 -6.51 -0.29
C VAL A 35 3.90 -6.43 -0.22
N LYS A 36 3.31 -6.89 0.88
CA LYS A 36 1.87 -6.80 1.13
C LYS A 36 1.59 -5.58 2.01
N ILE A 37 0.78 -4.65 1.54
CA ILE A 37 0.47 -3.42 2.26
C ILE A 37 -1.00 -3.40 2.59
N ARG A 38 -1.34 -3.55 3.87
CA ARG A 38 -2.71 -3.48 4.36
C ARG A 38 -3.01 -2.07 4.86
N ILE A 39 -4.02 -1.45 4.28
CA ILE A 39 -4.47 -0.10 4.62
C ILE A 39 -5.89 -0.20 5.15
N LYS A 40 -6.08 0.20 6.41
CA LYS A 40 -7.41 0.26 7.02
C LYS A 40 -7.96 1.68 6.86
N THR A 41 -8.82 1.88 5.87
CA THR A 41 -9.44 3.19 5.58
C THR A 41 -10.90 3.02 5.13
N GLN A 42 -11.72 4.03 5.40
CA GLN A 42 -13.07 4.11 4.83
C GLN A 42 -13.01 4.46 3.33
N ASP A 43 -11.98 5.20 2.91
CA ASP A 43 -11.82 5.68 1.54
C ASP A 43 -11.02 4.69 0.66
N ARG A 44 -11.58 3.50 0.51
CA ARG A 44 -10.95 2.37 -0.22
C ARG A 44 -10.88 2.62 -1.72
N VAL A 45 -11.84 3.38 -2.25
CA VAL A 45 -11.99 3.66 -3.68
C VAL A 45 -10.81 4.51 -4.17
N SER A 46 -10.44 5.58 -3.46
CA SER A 46 -9.33 6.45 -3.86
C SER A 46 -8.00 5.72 -3.79
N ILE A 47 -7.76 4.94 -2.73
CA ILE A 47 -6.56 4.10 -2.59
C ILE A 47 -6.40 3.17 -3.78
N ARG A 48 -7.48 2.46 -4.15
CA ARG A 48 -7.48 1.53 -5.27
C ARG A 48 -7.19 2.23 -6.59
N ASP A 49 -7.80 3.39 -6.82
CA ASP A 49 -7.62 4.16 -8.06
C ASP A 49 -6.18 4.64 -8.22
N ILE A 50 -5.58 5.17 -7.15
CA ILE A 50 -4.20 5.65 -7.12
C ILE A 50 -3.20 4.49 -7.29
N ALA A 51 -3.42 3.38 -6.58
CA ALA A 51 -2.57 2.20 -6.72
C ALA A 51 -2.63 1.63 -8.14
N LYS A 52 -3.81 1.54 -8.75
CA LYS A 52 -3.97 1.12 -10.16
C LYS A 52 -3.32 2.08 -11.15
N LYS A 53 -3.42 3.39 -10.95
CA LYS A 53 -2.75 4.41 -11.77
C LYS A 53 -1.23 4.26 -11.79
N ARG A 54 -0.66 3.74 -10.70
CA ARG A 54 0.78 3.48 -10.56
C ARG A 54 1.19 2.06 -11.03
N GLY A 55 0.25 1.26 -11.54
CA GLY A 55 0.52 -0.11 -11.98
C GLY A 55 0.66 -1.14 -10.85
N LEU A 56 0.26 -0.79 -9.62
CA LEU A 56 0.29 -1.70 -8.48
C LEU A 56 -0.92 -2.65 -8.51
N LYS A 57 -0.74 -3.87 -8.00
CA LYS A 57 -1.85 -4.81 -7.82
C LYS A 57 -2.58 -4.50 -6.52
N VAL A 58 -3.90 -4.56 -6.55
CA VAL A 58 -4.75 -4.24 -5.40
C VAL A 58 -5.74 -5.39 -5.17
N SER A 59 -5.89 -5.83 -3.92
CA SER A 59 -6.91 -6.76 -3.46
C SER A 59 -7.66 -6.14 -2.28
N GLU A 60 -8.97 -6.38 -2.20
CA GLU A 60 -9.81 -5.86 -1.13
C GLU A 60 -10.09 -7.00 -0.13
N GLU A 61 -9.68 -6.85 1.13
CA GLU A 61 -9.90 -7.83 2.19
C GLU A 61 -10.74 -7.20 3.32
N GLY A 62 -12.04 -7.46 3.29
CA GLY A 62 -12.99 -6.91 4.25
C GLY A 62 -12.98 -5.37 4.23
N GLU A 63 -12.68 -4.76 5.37
CA GLU A 63 -12.57 -3.29 5.52
C GLU A 63 -11.19 -2.74 5.16
N SER A 64 -10.26 -3.58 4.69
CA SER A 64 -8.89 -3.18 4.37
C SER A 64 -8.61 -3.28 2.87
N VAL A 65 -7.79 -2.36 2.36
CA VAL A 65 -7.22 -2.46 1.01
C VAL A 65 -5.82 -3.04 1.12
N VAL A 66 -5.55 -4.07 0.34
CA VAL A 66 -4.25 -4.72 0.25
C VAL A 66 -3.59 -4.35 -1.08
N ILE A 67 -2.44 -3.71 -1.04
CA ILE A 67 -1.65 -3.35 -2.23
C ILE A 67 -0.42 -4.27 -2.29
N TYR A 68 -0.09 -4.70 -3.49
CA TYR A 68 1.07 -5.52 -3.82
C TYR A 68 1.94 -4.77 -4.83
N GLU A 69 3.25 -4.77 -4.61
CA GLU A 69 4.20 -4.41 -5.67
C GLU A 69 4.09 -5.43 -6.84
N PRO A 70 4.21 -4.96 -8.09
CA PRO A 70 4.20 -5.82 -9.27
C PRO A 70 5.41 -6.77 -9.34
#